data_AF-A0A9D2A2I5-F1
#
_entry.id   AF-A0A9D2A2I5-F1
#
_cell.length_a   1.000
_cell.length_b   1.000
_cell.length_c   1.000
_cell.angle_alpha   90.00
_cell.angle_beta   90.00
_cell.angle_gamma   90.00
#
_symmetry.space_group_name_H-M   'P 1'
#
loop_
_entity.id
_entity.type
_entity.pdbx_description
1 polymer ?
#
loop_
_entity_poly.entity_id
_entity_poly.type
_entity_poly.pdbx_seq_one_letter_code
_entity_poly.pdbx_strand_id
1 'polypeptide(L)'
;YDLTLGKLVKDKLFVAHHEAVPEVVAKTVEEKVAAYQAEGQSVEQHNGKYFLVVAQYPNGGKDLEEILPTNAVPAKEAYDEYEDIYVYIPYTEDELAAIEYRSEIAKAKAYLQETDYIVLKIAEATAEGDAAGVAALQEEYAVQLEKRKEARAAVNANEASLMNL
;
A
#
# COMPACT_ATOMS: atom_id res chain seq x y z
N TYR A 1 14.21 -15.67 5.57
CA TYR A 1 13.14 -14.92 6.27
C TYR A 1 11.84 -15.64 5.98
N ASP A 2 11.12 -16.05 7.03
CA ASP A 2 9.83 -16.74 6.89
C ASP A 2 8.71 -15.70 6.84
N LEU A 3 8.04 -15.62 5.69
CA LEU A 3 6.97 -14.65 5.44
C LEU A 3 5.62 -15.10 6.03
N THR A 4 5.54 -16.31 6.59
CA THR A 4 4.31 -16.84 7.21
C THR A 4 4.13 -16.40 8.67
N LEU A 5 5.18 -15.86 9.29
CA LEU A 5 5.21 -15.49 10.71
C LEU A 5 4.67 -14.08 11.00
N GLY A 6 4.12 -13.38 10.01
CA GLY A 6 3.56 -12.05 10.24
C GLY A 6 2.70 -11.55 9.09
N LYS A 7 2.21 -10.32 9.26
CA LYS A 7 1.36 -9.61 8.29
C LYS A 7 1.97 -8.26 7.90
N LEU A 8 1.72 -7.85 6.67
CA LEU A 8 2.02 -6.50 6.21
C LEU A 8 0.80 -5.61 6.42
N VAL A 9 0.99 -4.48 7.10
CA VAL A 9 -0.06 -3.49 7.34
C VAL A 9 0.31 -2.20 6.62
N LYS A 10 -0.65 -1.62 5.87
CA LYS A 10 -0.44 -0.35 5.17
C LYS A 10 -0.33 0.79 6.19
N ASP A 11 0.66 1.64 5.99
CA ASP A 11 0.89 2.83 6.82
C ASP A 11 1.44 3.99 5.96
N LYS A 12 1.60 5.17 6.55
CA LYS A 12 2.20 6.36 5.92
C LYS A 12 3.39 6.86 6.71
N LEU A 13 4.52 7.00 6.03
CA LEU A 13 5.70 7.65 6.60
C LEU A 13 5.64 9.14 6.30
N PHE A 14 5.68 9.97 7.34
CA PHE A 14 5.83 11.41 7.17
C PHE A 14 7.22 11.73 6.61
N VAL A 15 7.26 12.49 5.51
CA VAL A 15 8.50 12.87 4.83
C VAL A 15 8.90 14.29 5.21
N ALA A 16 8.03 15.27 4.96
CA ALA A 16 8.31 16.67 5.23
C ALA A 16 7.03 17.52 5.29
N HIS A 17 7.10 18.64 6.02
CA HIS A 17 6.13 19.72 5.93
C HIS A 17 6.65 20.76 4.93
N HIS A 18 5.79 21.19 4.02
CA HIS A 18 6.06 22.28 3.08
C HIS A 18 5.22 23.49 3.47
N GLU A 19 5.90 24.59 3.78
CA GLU A 19 5.25 25.86 4.11
C GLU A 19 4.51 26.46 2.90
N ALA A 20 3.54 27.31 3.19
CA ALA A 20 2.82 28.04 2.14
C ALA A 20 3.77 28.97 1.36
N VAL A 21 3.61 28.98 0.04
CA VAL A 21 4.34 29.88 -0.86
C VAL A 21 3.37 30.97 -1.32
N PRO A 22 3.63 32.25 -1.05
CA PRO A 22 2.74 33.33 -1.47
C PRO A 22 2.75 33.51 -2.99
N GLU A 23 1.70 34.16 -3.51
CA GLU A 23 1.62 34.53 -4.92
C GLU A 23 2.74 35.52 -5.28
N VAL A 24 3.44 35.24 -6.39
CA VAL A 24 4.34 36.19 -7.03
C VAL A 24 3.60 36.83 -8.18
N VAL A 25 3.34 38.13 -8.09
CA VAL A 25 2.70 38.89 -9.18
C VAL A 25 3.71 39.12 -10.30
N ALA A 26 3.26 39.01 -11.55
CA ALA A 26 4.09 39.33 -12.70
C ALA A 26 4.56 40.79 -12.64
N LYS A 27 5.83 41.02 -12.99
CA LYS A 27 6.41 42.35 -13.13
C LYS A 27 7.12 42.48 -14.47
N THR A 28 6.80 43.52 -15.23
CA THR A 28 7.51 43.82 -16.47
C THR A 28 8.92 44.33 -16.16
N VAL A 29 9.76 44.41 -17.21
CA VAL A 29 11.10 44.98 -17.08
C VAL A 29 10.99 46.44 -16.65
N GLU A 30 10.08 47.20 -17.24
CA GLU A 30 9.87 48.62 -16.98
C GLU A 30 9.42 48.88 -15.53
N GLU A 31 8.54 48.04 -14.99
CA GLU A 31 8.10 48.13 -13.59
C GLU A 31 9.25 47.87 -12.61
N LYS A 32 10.12 46.90 -12.92
CA LYS A 32 11.32 46.62 -12.11
C LYS A 32 12.35 47.75 -12.22
N VAL A 33 12.55 48.30 -13.42
CA VAL A 33 13.43 49.46 -13.64
C VAL A 33 12.96 50.65 -12.80
N ALA A 34 11.66 50.96 -12.83
CA ALA A 34 11.08 52.04 -12.05
C ALA A 34 11.26 51.81 -10.53
N ALA A 35 11.08 50.58 -10.05
CA ALA A 35 11.31 50.23 -8.65
C ALA A 35 12.77 50.42 -8.22
N TYR A 36 13.73 49.91 -8.99
CA TYR A 36 15.15 50.06 -8.69
C TYR A 36 15.59 51.52 -8.67
N GLN A 37 15.11 52.32 -9.63
CA GLN A 37 15.39 53.76 -9.66
C GLN A 37 14.74 54.50 -8.47
N ALA A 38 13.54 54.11 -8.05
CA ALA A 38 12.88 54.67 -6.87
C ALA A 38 13.63 54.33 -5.57
N GLU A 39 14.30 53.17 -5.52
CA GLU A 39 15.21 52.77 -4.44
C GLU A 39 16.61 53.43 -4.55
N GLY A 40 16.81 54.29 -5.54
CA GLY A 40 18.07 55.02 -5.76
C GLY A 40 19.17 54.20 -6.43
N GLN A 41 18.85 53.02 -6.95
CA GLN A 41 19.80 52.19 -7.68
C GLN A 41 19.96 52.68 -9.12
N SER A 42 21.16 52.52 -9.68
CA SER A 42 21.47 52.93 -11.05
C SER A 42 21.09 51.85 -12.04
N VAL A 43 20.33 52.21 -13.07
CA VAL A 43 19.95 51.33 -14.18
C VAL A 43 20.46 51.90 -15.49
N GLU A 44 21.06 51.06 -16.32
CA GLU A 44 21.56 51.41 -17.65
C GLU A 44 20.81 50.66 -18.75
N GLN A 45 20.69 51.27 -19.93
CA GLN A 45 20.08 50.64 -21.09
C GLN A 45 21.13 50.40 -22.18
N HIS A 46 21.27 49.14 -22.61
CA HIS A 46 22.21 48.72 -23.65
C HIS A 46 21.47 47.89 -24.70
N ASN A 47 21.53 48.28 -25.97
CA ASN A 47 20.90 47.55 -27.10
C ASN A 47 19.44 47.15 -26.87
N GLY A 48 18.64 48.03 -26.24
CA GLY A 48 17.23 47.80 -25.97
C GLY A 48 16.92 46.92 -24.74
N LYS A 49 17.94 46.53 -23.96
CA LYS A 49 17.80 45.80 -22.69
C LYS A 49 18.21 46.67 -21.50
N TYR A 50 17.61 46.43 -20.35
CA TYR A 50 17.90 47.15 -19.11
C TYR A 50 18.83 46.33 -18.22
N PHE A 51 19.76 47.00 -17.56
CA PHE A 51 20.75 46.41 -16.67
C PHE A 51 20.85 47.19 -15.37
N LEU A 52 20.83 46.49 -14.24
CA LEU A 52 21.08 47.06 -12.92
C LEU A 52 22.59 47.16 -12.69
N VAL A 53 23.07 48.32 -12.23
CA VAL A 53 24.46 48.50 -11.80
C VAL A 53 24.58 47.98 -10.37
N VAL A 54 25.18 46.81 -10.21
CA VAL A 54 25.28 46.11 -8.92
C VAL A 54 26.51 46.56 -8.13
N ALA A 55 27.59 46.90 -8.84
CA ALA A 55 28.80 47.45 -8.24
C ALA A 55 29.45 48.46 -9.19
N GLN A 56 30.11 49.47 -8.61
CA GLN A 56 30.95 50.43 -9.35
C GLN A 56 32.30 50.57 -8.65
N TYR A 57 33.37 50.46 -9.46
CA TYR A 57 34.75 50.45 -8.98
C TYR A 57 35.43 51.82 -9.16
N PRO A 58 36.46 52.16 -8.36
CA PRO A 58 37.16 53.45 -8.46
C PRO A 58 37.80 53.75 -9.82
N ASN A 59 38.08 52.71 -10.61
CA ASN A 59 38.60 52.83 -11.98
C ASN A 59 37.50 53.09 -13.03
N GLY A 60 36.23 53.21 -12.62
CA GLY A 60 35.09 53.43 -13.51
C GLY A 60 34.44 52.16 -14.07
N GLY A 61 34.97 50.98 -13.78
CA GLY A 61 34.34 49.71 -14.14
C GLY A 61 33.03 49.49 -13.38
N LYS A 62 32.09 48.73 -13.97
CA LYS A 62 30.79 48.41 -13.38
C LYS A 62 30.43 46.95 -13.60
N ASP A 63 29.81 46.34 -12.60
CA ASP A 63 29.14 45.05 -12.74
C ASP A 63 27.66 45.28 -13.04
N LEU A 64 27.18 44.67 -14.12
CA LEU A 64 25.84 44.85 -14.66
C LEU A 64 25.08 43.52 -14.60
N GLU A 65 23.85 43.54 -14.07
CA GLU A 65 22.91 42.42 -14.13
C GLU A 65 21.72 42.75 -15.02
N GLU A 66 21.41 41.89 -16.00
CA GLU A 66 20.26 42.11 -16.89
C GLU A 66 18.94 42.04 -16.11
N ILE A 67 18.12 43.08 -16.24
CA ILE A 67 16.80 43.13 -15.61
C ILE A 67 15.83 42.34 -16.49
N LEU A 68 15.50 41.14 -16.01
CA LEU A 68 14.50 40.28 -16.62
C LEU A 68 13.12 40.46 -15.97
N PRO A 69 12.03 40.24 -16.74
CA PRO A 69 10.68 40.25 -16.18
C PRO A 69 10.51 39.13 -15.14
N THR A 70 9.62 39.35 -14.18
CA THR A 70 9.23 38.31 -13.21
C THR A 70 7.92 37.70 -13.67
N ASN A 71 7.91 36.37 -13.85
CA ASN A 71 6.69 35.65 -14.22
C ASN A 71 5.77 35.52 -13.00
N ALA A 72 4.46 35.51 -13.25
CA ALA A 72 3.49 35.26 -12.19
C ALA A 72 3.59 33.79 -11.72
N VAL A 73 3.58 33.58 -10.40
CA VAL A 73 3.53 32.25 -9.77
C VAL A 73 2.34 32.26 -8.80
N PRO A 74 1.36 31.37 -8.96
CA PRO A 74 0.20 31.33 -8.08
C PRO A 74 0.62 30.94 -6.65
N ALA A 75 -0.13 31.42 -5.66
CA ALA A 75 0.05 30.97 -4.28
C ALA A 75 -0.13 29.45 -4.16
N LYS A 76 0.64 28.83 -3.28
CA LYS A 76 0.50 27.44 -2.88
C LYS A 76 0.30 27.38 -1.38
N GLU A 77 -0.74 26.66 -0.97
CA GLU A 77 -0.99 26.40 0.44
C GLU A 77 0.07 25.46 1.02
N ALA A 78 0.22 25.49 2.34
CA ALA A 78 1.07 24.55 3.06
C ALA A 78 0.54 23.12 2.91
N TYR A 79 1.44 22.15 2.80
CA TYR A 79 1.06 20.74 2.70
C TYR A 79 2.08 19.81 3.35
N ASP A 80 1.59 18.70 3.89
CA ASP A 80 2.42 17.62 4.39
C ASP A 80 2.65 16.58 3.29
N GLU A 81 3.89 16.14 3.16
CA GLU A 81 4.30 15.07 2.25
C GLU A 81 4.43 13.76 3.02
N TYR A 82 3.80 12.71 2.48
CA TYR A 82 3.81 11.36 3.04
C TYR A 82 4.17 10.34 1.97
N GLU A 83 4.84 9.27 2.39
CA GLU A 83 5.12 8.09 1.58
C GLU A 83 4.25 6.91 2.06
N ASP A 84 3.57 6.23 1.12
CA ASP A 84 2.80 5.03 1.42
C ASP A 84 3.77 3.85 1.65
N ILE A 85 3.71 3.21 2.82
CA ILE A 85 4.58 2.09 3.20
C ILE A 85 3.77 0.86 3.63
N TYR A 86 4.46 -0.27 3.77
CA TYR A 86 3.94 -1.47 4.43
C TYR A 86 4.85 -1.85 5.60
N VAL A 87 4.27 -1.99 6.78
CA VAL A 87 4.97 -2.36 8.01
C VAL A 87 4.77 -3.84 8.28
N TYR A 88 5.86 -4.59 8.47
CA TYR A 88 5.81 -5.98 8.89
C TYR A 88 5.55 -6.07 10.40
N ILE A 89 4.47 -6.76 10.75
CA ILE A 89 4.08 -7.04 12.12
C ILE A 89 4.09 -8.55 12.33
N PRO A 90 4.99 -9.09 13.18
CA PRO A 90 4.97 -10.51 13.54
C PRO A 90 3.63 -10.90 14.17
N TYR A 91 3.16 -12.10 13.88
CA TYR A 91 2.00 -12.67 14.55
C TYR A 91 2.32 -12.96 16.01
N THR A 92 1.32 -12.77 16.85
CA THR A 92 1.32 -13.28 18.23
C THR A 92 1.22 -14.80 18.26
N GLU A 93 1.59 -15.42 19.39
CA GLU A 93 1.45 -16.88 19.57
C GLU A 93 0.00 -17.33 19.36
N ASP A 94 -0.96 -16.56 19.86
CA ASP A 94 -2.40 -16.83 19.71
C ASP A 94 -2.86 -16.72 18.24
N GLU A 95 -2.37 -15.73 17.49
CA GLU A 95 -2.66 -15.61 16.06
C GLU A 95 -2.08 -16.78 15.27
N LEU A 96 -0.87 -17.24 15.59
CA LEU A 96 -0.25 -18.41 14.97
C LEU A 96 -1.05 -19.68 15.27
N ALA A 97 -1.43 -19.89 16.53
CA ALA A 97 -2.27 -21.02 16.92
C ALA A 97 -3.63 -21.00 16.20
N ALA A 98 -4.26 -19.82 16.09
CA ALA A 98 -5.51 -19.65 15.36
C ALA A 98 -5.36 -19.98 13.86
N ILE A 99 -4.24 -19.60 13.23
CA ILE A 99 -3.93 -19.94 11.83
C ILE A 99 -3.77 -21.46 11.67
N GLU A 100 -3.03 -22.11 12.57
CA GLU A 100 -2.84 -23.56 12.56
C GLU A 100 -4.16 -24.30 12.73
N TYR A 101 -4.98 -23.94 13.72
CA TYR A 101 -6.29 -24.55 13.93
C TYR A 101 -7.18 -24.40 12.70
N ARG A 102 -7.23 -23.21 12.09
CA ARG A 102 -8.01 -22.98 10.85
C ARG A 102 -7.50 -23.82 9.69
N SER A 103 -6.17 -23.96 9.55
CA SER A 103 -5.55 -24.81 8.53
C SER A 103 -5.93 -26.27 8.69
N GLU A 104 -5.83 -26.81 9.90
CA GLU A 104 -6.19 -28.21 10.19
C GLU A 104 -7.69 -28.47 10.06
N ILE A 105 -8.54 -27.53 10.49
CA ILE A 105 -10.00 -27.61 10.25
C ILE A 105 -10.28 -27.66 8.74
N ALA A 106 -9.65 -26.79 7.95
CA ALA A 106 -9.87 -26.74 6.51
C ALA A 106 -9.47 -28.05 5.81
N LYS A 107 -8.31 -28.62 6.16
CA LYS A 107 -7.85 -29.92 5.63
C LYS A 107 -8.81 -31.05 6.01
N ALA A 108 -9.23 -31.11 7.28
CA ALA A 108 -10.14 -32.13 7.76
C ALA A 108 -11.52 -32.02 7.10
N LYS A 109 -12.06 -30.80 6.93
CA LYS A 109 -13.31 -30.56 6.20
C LYS A 109 -13.20 -30.92 4.73
N ALA A 110 -12.09 -30.59 4.06
CA ALA A 110 -11.85 -30.97 2.67
C ALA A 110 -11.86 -32.50 2.50
N TYR A 111 -11.14 -33.23 3.37
CA TYR A 111 -11.15 -34.69 3.36
C TYR A 111 -12.56 -35.28 3.58
N LEU A 112 -13.34 -34.69 4.50
CA LEU A 112 -14.73 -35.11 4.72
C LEU A 112 -15.57 -34.89 3.46
N GLN A 113 -15.44 -33.74 2.79
CA GLN A 113 -16.17 -33.45 1.55
C GLN A 113 -15.78 -34.37 0.39
N GLU A 114 -14.48 -34.62 0.20
CA GLU A 114 -13.99 -35.52 -0.85
C GLU A 114 -14.55 -36.93 -0.68
N THR A 115 -14.64 -37.40 0.57
CA THR A 115 -15.13 -38.76 0.87
C THR A 115 -16.65 -38.83 1.06
N ASP A 116 -17.37 -37.71 1.17
CA ASP A 116 -18.84 -37.67 1.13
C ASP A 116 -19.39 -38.13 -0.23
N TYR A 117 -18.62 -37.93 -1.30
CA TYR A 117 -18.96 -38.42 -2.64
C TYR A 117 -19.20 -39.94 -2.66
N ILE A 118 -18.42 -40.72 -1.89
CA ILE A 118 -18.60 -42.18 -1.82
C ILE A 118 -19.98 -42.52 -1.23
N VAL A 119 -20.41 -41.81 -0.19
CA VAL A 119 -21.73 -42.01 0.43
C VAL A 119 -22.85 -41.67 -0.55
N LEU A 120 -22.70 -40.58 -1.31
CA LEU A 120 -23.65 -40.22 -2.37
C LEU A 120 -23.73 -41.32 -3.44
N LYS A 121 -22.59 -41.87 -3.88
CA LYS A 121 -22.54 -42.97 -4.85
C LYS A 121 -23.15 -44.26 -4.33
N ILE A 122 -23.00 -44.58 -3.05
CA ILE A 122 -23.69 -45.72 -2.43
C ILE A 122 -25.22 -45.53 -2.54
N ALA A 123 -25.71 -44.32 -2.26
CA ALA A 123 -27.14 -44.02 -2.34
C ALA A 123 -27.67 -44.10 -3.79
N GLU A 124 -26.92 -43.59 -4.76
CA GLU A 124 -27.24 -43.71 -6.19
C GLU A 124 -27.31 -45.18 -6.64
N ALA A 125 -26.26 -45.96 -6.39
CA ALA A 125 -26.24 -47.38 -6.75
C ALA A 125 -27.37 -48.18 -6.09
N THR A 126 -27.73 -47.81 -4.85
CA THR A 126 -28.88 -48.40 -4.14
C THR A 126 -30.19 -48.09 -4.86
N ALA A 127 -30.39 -46.83 -5.31
CA ALA A 127 -31.59 -46.43 -6.03
C ALA A 127 -31.71 -47.07 -7.42
N GLU A 128 -30.57 -47.35 -8.06
CA GLU A 128 -30.49 -48.06 -9.34
C GLU A 128 -30.67 -49.58 -9.21
N GLY A 129 -30.64 -50.13 -7.99
CA GLY A 129 -30.72 -51.56 -7.73
C GLY A 129 -29.43 -52.32 -8.07
N ASP A 130 -28.30 -51.61 -8.23
CA ASP A 130 -26.98 -52.21 -8.47
C ASP A 130 -26.36 -52.72 -7.17
N ALA A 131 -26.75 -53.93 -6.76
CA ALA A 131 -26.25 -54.56 -5.55
C ALA A 131 -24.71 -54.79 -5.56
N ALA A 132 -24.12 -55.01 -6.74
CA ALA A 132 -22.68 -55.23 -6.87
C ALA A 132 -21.90 -53.92 -6.68
N GLY A 133 -22.37 -52.83 -7.30
CA GLY A 133 -21.81 -51.49 -7.11
C GLY A 133 -21.92 -51.01 -5.67
N VAL A 134 -23.06 -51.25 -5.01
CA VAL A 134 -23.24 -50.94 -3.58
C VAL A 134 -22.20 -51.64 -2.71
N ALA A 135 -21.99 -52.96 -2.91
CA ALA A 135 -21.03 -53.72 -2.11
C ALA A 135 -19.59 -53.19 -2.29
N ALA A 136 -19.19 -52.89 -3.53
CA ALA A 136 -17.86 -52.36 -3.83
C ALA A 136 -17.62 -50.98 -3.20
N LEU A 137 -18.58 -50.06 -3.31
CA LEU A 137 -18.49 -48.73 -2.71
C LEU A 137 -18.53 -48.76 -1.18
N GLN A 138 -19.25 -49.72 -0.58
CA GLN A 138 -19.24 -49.92 0.87
C GLN A 138 -17.88 -50.39 1.38
N GLU A 139 -17.19 -51.28 0.66
CA GLU A 139 -15.81 -51.66 0.99
C GLU A 139 -14.85 -50.47 0.89
N GLU A 140 -14.97 -49.65 -0.16
CA GLU A 140 -14.19 -48.42 -0.30
C GLU A 140 -14.43 -47.44 0.85
N TYR A 141 -15.70 -47.19 1.20
CA TYR A 141 -16.06 -46.30 2.29
C TYR A 141 -15.60 -46.83 3.66
N ALA A 142 -15.65 -48.15 3.87
CA ALA A 142 -15.21 -48.78 5.11
C ALA A 142 -13.75 -48.46 5.43
N VAL A 143 -12.88 -48.38 4.42
CA VAL A 143 -11.46 -47.98 4.57
C VAL A 143 -11.32 -46.52 5.02
N GLN A 144 -12.29 -45.66 4.70
CA GLN A 144 -12.28 -44.24 5.07
C GLN A 144 -12.92 -43.96 6.44
N LEU A 145 -13.68 -44.89 7.02
CA LEU A 145 -14.49 -44.65 8.23
C LEU A 145 -13.68 -44.14 9.42
N GLU A 146 -12.54 -44.77 9.73
CA GLU A 146 -11.71 -44.36 10.88
C GLU A 146 -11.09 -42.97 10.65
N LYS A 147 -10.50 -42.74 9.48
CA LYS A 147 -9.95 -41.43 9.11
C LYS A 147 -11.02 -40.32 9.12
N ARG A 148 -12.26 -40.63 8.72
CA ARG A 148 -13.38 -39.67 8.79
C ARG A 148 -13.80 -39.38 10.23
N LYS A 149 -13.73 -40.37 11.14
CA LYS A 149 -13.95 -40.13 12.58
C LYS A 149 -12.86 -39.22 13.15
N GLU A 150 -11.59 -39.49 12.83
CA GLU A 150 -10.46 -38.66 13.23
C GLU A 150 -10.60 -37.23 12.69
N ALA A 151 -10.95 -37.06 11.41
CA ALA A 151 -11.16 -35.75 10.81
C ALA A 151 -12.28 -34.96 11.51
N ARG A 152 -13.41 -35.60 11.86
CA ARG A 152 -14.49 -34.95 12.62
C ARG A 152 -14.04 -34.55 14.02
N ALA A 153 -13.29 -35.43 14.70
CA ALA A 153 -12.74 -35.13 16.01
C ALA A 153 -11.76 -33.95 15.96
N ALA A 154 -10.90 -33.90 14.94
CA ALA A 154 -9.96 -32.81 14.69
C ALA A 154 -10.70 -31.49 14.44
N VAL A 155 -11.76 -31.49 13.62
CA VAL A 155 -12.59 -30.29 13.41
C VAL A 155 -13.16 -29.80 14.74
N ASN A 156 -13.83 -30.67 15.50
CA ASN A 156 -14.46 -30.29 16.77
C ASN A 156 -13.44 -29.77 17.80
N ALA A 157 -12.30 -30.45 17.92
CA ALA A 157 -11.25 -30.07 18.87
C ALA A 157 -10.63 -28.72 18.51
N ASN A 158 -10.27 -28.52 17.23
CA ASN A 158 -9.67 -27.27 16.77
C ASN A 158 -10.67 -26.11 16.77
N GLU A 159 -11.95 -26.35 16.47
CA GLU A 159 -12.99 -25.33 16.60
C GLU A 159 -13.18 -24.91 18.06
N ALA A 160 -13.17 -25.86 19.00
CA ALA A 160 -13.22 -25.55 20.43
C ALA A 160 -11.98 -24.78 20.90
N SER A 161 -10.77 -25.16 20.46
CA SER A 161 -9.54 -24.41 20.77
C SER A 161 -9.60 -22.99 20.21
N LEU A 162 -10.08 -22.81 18.98
CA LEU A 162 -10.24 -21.50 18.35
C LEU A 162 -11.26 -20.61 19.08
N MET A 163 -12.27 -21.18 19.73
CA MET A 163 -13.24 -20.43 20.55
C MET A 163 -12.68 -20.01 21.92
N ASN A 164 -11.61 -20.65 22.38
CA ASN A 164 -11.00 -20.41 23.70
C ASN A 164 -9.72 -19.56 23.64
N LEU A 165 -9.29 -19.17 22.43
CA LEU A 165 -8.26 -18.15 22.16
C LEU A 165 -8.87 -16.75 22.27
#